data_AF-A0A376KWG8-F1
#
_entry.id   AF-A0A376KWG8-F1
#
_cell.length_a   1.000
_cell.length_b   1.000
_cell.length_c   1.000
_cell.angle_alpha   90.00
_cell.angle_beta   90.00
_cell.angle_gamma   90.00
#
_symmetry.space_group_name_H-M   'P 1'
#
loop_
_entity.id
_entity.type
_entity.pdbx_description
1 polymer ?
#
loop_
_entity_poly.entity_id
_entity_poly.type
_entity_poly.pdbx_seq_one_letter_code
_entity_poly.pdbx_strand_id
1 'polypeptide(L)'
;MVHYKKINNSDAAPASRYGRRSHTFKYDWYQHDPCTEEQAEWLIQNYRRRGYEFRKALTLDYRHWIIYVRLPYSERPPRPSRTFQQRIWR
;
A
#
# COMPACT_ATOMS: atom_id res chain seq x y z
N MET A 1 -63.55 -8.00 -25.09
CA MET A 1 -63.06 -7.42 -23.82
C MET A 1 -61.54 -7.55 -23.78
N VAL A 2 -60.82 -6.45 -23.97
CA VAL A 2 -59.34 -6.47 -24.09
C VAL A 2 -58.76 -6.19 -22.71
N HIS A 3 -58.08 -7.16 -22.11
CA HIS A 3 -57.37 -6.96 -20.85
C HIS A 3 -56.02 -6.28 -21.13
N TYR A 4 -55.92 -5.00 -20.79
CA TYR A 4 -54.64 -4.29 -20.75
C TYR A 4 -53.92 -4.64 -19.45
N LYS A 5 -52.88 -5.48 -19.54
CA LYS A 5 -52.01 -5.82 -18.43
C LYS A 5 -51.03 -4.66 -18.19
N LYS A 6 -51.25 -3.91 -17.12
CA LYS A 6 -50.36 -2.83 -16.67
C LYS A 6 -49.04 -3.46 -16.20
N ILE A 7 -47.97 -3.26 -16.96
CA ILE A 7 -46.62 -3.68 -16.59
C ILE A 7 -46.05 -2.54 -15.74
N ASN A 8 -45.92 -2.78 -14.44
CA ASN A 8 -45.30 -1.82 -13.53
C ASN A 8 -43.79 -1.84 -13.78
N ASN A 9 -43.27 -0.79 -14.42
CA ASN A 9 -41.84 -0.55 -14.54
C ASN A 9 -41.29 -0.11 -13.18
N SER A 10 -40.97 -1.08 -12.33
CA SER A 10 -40.13 -0.88 -11.16
C SER A 10 -38.66 -1.03 -11.54
N ASP A 11 -38.20 -0.29 -12.56
CA ASP A 11 -36.79 -0.18 -12.87
C ASP A 11 -36.16 0.87 -11.94
N ALA A 12 -36.08 0.52 -10.66
CA ALA A 12 -35.20 1.22 -9.74
C ALA A 12 -33.78 0.81 -10.09
N ALA A 13 -33.16 1.53 -11.03
CA ALA A 13 -31.75 1.39 -11.35
C ALA A 13 -30.94 1.29 -10.04
N PRO A 14 -30.10 0.26 -9.85
CA PRO A 14 -29.30 0.17 -8.64
C PRO A 14 -28.44 1.43 -8.55
N ALA A 15 -28.71 2.26 -7.55
CA ALA A 15 -27.97 3.47 -7.29
C ALA A 15 -26.48 3.12 -7.32
N SER A 16 -25.76 3.71 -8.28
CA SER A 16 -24.37 3.39 -8.51
C SER A 16 -23.57 3.76 -7.27
N ARG A 17 -23.19 2.77 -6.44
CA ARG A 17 -22.34 2.97 -5.26
C ARG A 17 -20.88 3.18 -5.67
N TYR A 18 -20.62 4.02 -6.67
CA TYR A 18 -19.27 4.43 -7.07
C TYR A 18 -18.75 5.47 -6.07
N GLY A 19 -18.49 5.02 -4.84
CA GLY A 19 -17.89 5.81 -3.78
C GLY A 19 -16.76 5.10 -3.04
N ARG A 20 -16.52 3.81 -3.29
CA ARG A 20 -15.33 3.15 -2.79
C ARG A 20 -14.20 3.40 -3.77
N ARG A 21 -13.51 4.53 -3.59
CA ARG A 21 -12.20 4.77 -4.23
C ARG A 21 -11.30 3.59 -3.86
N SER A 22 -11.02 2.73 -4.82
CA SER A 22 -10.06 1.64 -4.68
C SER A 22 -8.74 2.23 -4.23
N HIS A 23 -8.26 1.83 -3.05
CA HIS A 23 -6.93 2.18 -2.58
C HIS A 23 -5.92 1.47 -3.48
N THR A 24 -5.43 2.15 -4.50
CA THR A 24 -4.36 1.65 -5.36
C THR A 24 -3.05 1.86 -4.63
N PHE A 25 -2.50 0.79 -4.04
CA PHE A 25 -1.13 0.79 -3.54
C PHE A 25 -0.18 0.88 -4.74
N LYS A 26 0.72 1.87 -4.74
CA LYS A 26 1.84 1.93 -5.68
C LYS A 26 3.00 1.14 -5.10
N TYR A 27 3.81 0.53 -5.95
CA TYR A 27 5.00 -0.19 -5.52
C TYR A 27 6.23 0.58 -5.95
N ASP A 28 7.14 0.78 -5.00
CA ASP A 28 8.44 1.37 -5.29
C ASP A 28 9.55 0.56 -4.61
N TRP A 29 10.77 0.74 -5.08
CA TRP A 29 11.97 0.12 -4.51
C TRP A 29 12.49 0.99 -3.37
N TYR A 30 12.29 0.51 -2.14
CA TYR A 30 12.93 1.10 -0.98
C TYR A 30 14.35 0.58 -0.83
N GLN A 31 15.32 1.49 -0.74
CA GLN A 31 16.72 1.17 -0.49
C GLN A 31 17.02 1.30 1.00
N HIS A 32 17.56 0.23 1.59
CA HIS A 32 18.13 0.29 2.94
C HIS A 32 19.52 0.91 2.94
N ASP A 33 19.90 1.48 4.08
CA ASP A 33 21.26 1.92 4.33
C ASP A 33 22.25 0.74 4.21
N PRO A 34 23.53 1.02 3.90
CA PRO A 34 24.57 -0.02 3.84
C PRO A 34 24.64 -0.74 5.19
N CYS A 35 24.42 -2.06 5.16
CA CYS A 35 24.37 -2.88 6.36
C CYS A 35 25.40 -4.02 6.29
N THR A 36 25.68 -4.62 7.44
CA THR A 36 26.57 -5.78 7.54
C THR A 36 25.87 -7.04 7.00
N GLU A 37 26.63 -8.11 6.79
CA GLU A 37 26.09 -9.37 6.25
C GLU A 37 24.96 -9.96 7.12
N GLU A 38 25.16 -10.03 8.43
CA GLU A 38 24.16 -10.54 9.38
C GLU A 38 22.86 -9.72 9.34
N GLN A 39 22.98 -8.39 9.23
CA GLN A 39 21.82 -7.50 9.13
C GLN A 39 21.09 -7.69 7.81
N ALA A 40 21.83 -7.81 6.71
CA ALA A 40 21.27 -8.08 5.39
C ALA A 40 20.50 -9.40 5.35
N GLU A 41 21.04 -10.46 5.96
CA GLU A 41 20.39 -11.77 6.06
C GLU A 41 19.10 -11.70 6.89
N TRP A 42 19.15 -11.02 8.04
CA TRP A 42 17.96 -10.82 8.87
C TRP A 42 16.86 -10.06 8.12
N LEU A 43 17.22 -9.00 7.38
CA LEU A 43 16.29 -8.25 6.54
C LEU A 43 15.67 -9.15 5.47
N ILE A 44 16.50 -9.90 4.74
CA ILE A 44 16.04 -10.83 3.70
C ILE A 44 15.06 -11.86 4.27
N GLN A 45 15.39 -12.48 5.41
CA GLN A 45 14.50 -13.45 6.04
C GLN A 45 13.16 -12.83 6.47
N ASN A 46 13.18 -11.65 7.08
CA ASN A 46 11.97 -10.95 7.52
C ASN A 46 11.05 -10.59 6.34
N TYR A 47 11.61 -10.03 5.25
CA TYR A 47 10.85 -9.69 4.06
C TYR A 47 10.37 -10.92 3.28
N ARG A 48 11.19 -11.96 3.20
CA ARG A 48 10.80 -13.25 2.59
C ARG A 48 9.62 -13.88 3.32
N ARG A 49 9.63 -13.87 4.67
CA ARG A 49 8.51 -14.37 5.49
C ARG A 49 7.20 -13.61 5.25
N ARG A 50 7.30 -12.31 4.90
CA ARG A 50 6.16 -11.46 4.57
C ARG A 50 5.75 -11.50 3.09
N GLY A 51 6.51 -12.19 2.24
CA GLY A 51 6.22 -12.35 0.81
C GLY A 51 6.56 -11.12 -0.06
N TYR A 52 7.49 -10.26 0.38
CA TYR A 52 7.94 -9.12 -0.43
C TYR A 52 9.07 -9.50 -1.39
N GLU A 53 9.12 -8.84 -2.54
CA GLU A 53 10.24 -8.93 -3.48
C GLU A 53 11.43 -8.11 -2.95
N PHE A 54 12.63 -8.66 -3.06
CA PHE A 54 13.86 -8.00 -2.64
C PHE A 54 15.00 -8.24 -3.64
N ARG A 55 15.98 -7.35 -3.64
CA ARG A 55 17.26 -7.47 -4.38
C ARG A 55 18.41 -7.19 -3.41
N LYS A 56 19.48 -7.97 -3.52
CA LYS A 56 20.72 -7.81 -2.74
C LYS A 56 21.80 -7.29 -3.69
N ALA A 57 22.46 -6.21 -3.33
CA ALA A 57 23.59 -5.63 -4.04
C ALA A 57 24.73 -5.36 -3.04
N LEU A 58 25.95 -5.27 -3.55
CA LEU A 58 27.13 -4.98 -2.74
C LEU A 58 27.59 -3.54 -3.00
N THR A 59 28.12 -2.86 -1.99
CA THR A 59 28.76 -1.56 -2.18
C THR A 59 30.04 -1.69 -3.00
N LEU A 60 30.47 -0.57 -3.61
CA LEU A 60 31.71 -0.51 -4.39
C LEU A 60 32.94 -0.92 -3.56
N ASP A 61 32.93 -0.63 -2.25
CA ASP A 61 34.01 -0.97 -1.33
C ASP A 61 34.01 -2.44 -0.89
N TYR A 62 33.05 -3.25 -1.35
CA TYR A 62 32.87 -4.67 -1.00
C TYR A 62 32.68 -4.97 0.51
N ARG A 63 32.50 -3.94 1.33
CA ARG A 63 32.39 -4.07 2.80
C ARG A 63 30.95 -4.20 3.30
N HIS A 64 29.99 -3.66 2.56
CA HIS A 64 28.62 -3.54 3.01
C HIS A 64 27.64 -4.04 1.95
N TRP A 65 26.51 -4.53 2.41
CA TRP A 65 25.40 -4.95 1.57
C TRP A 65 24.36 -3.85 1.51
N ILE A 66 23.79 -3.65 0.32
CA ILE A 66 22.63 -2.80 0.07
C ILE A 66 21.47 -3.71 -0.28
N ILE A 67 20.36 -3.55 0.44
CA ILE A 67 19.14 -4.31 0.21
C ILE A 67 18.08 -3.37 -0.37
N TYR A 68 17.52 -3.76 -1.51
CA TYR A 68 16.36 -3.10 -2.11
C TYR A 68 15.13 -3.97 -1.88
N VAL A 69 14.03 -3.37 -1.46
CA VAL A 69 12.78 -4.08 -1.19
C VAL A 69 11.64 -3.39 -1.90
N ARG A 70 10.80 -4.17 -2.59
CA ARG A 70 9.61 -3.65 -3.24
C ARG A 70 8.48 -3.54 -2.22
N LEU A 71 8.21 -2.31 -1.79
CA LEU A 71 7.19 -2.04 -0.76
C LEU A 71 5.99 -1.30 -1.38
N PRO A 72 4.76 -1.64 -0.95
CA PRO A 72 3.60 -0.83 -1.27
C PRO A 72 3.68 0.48 -0.49
N TYR A 73 3.65 1.61 -1.20
CA TYR A 73 3.55 2.94 -0.61
C TYR A 73 2.17 3.53 -0.87
N SER A 74 1.66 4.23 0.16
CA SER A 74 0.44 5.03 0.07
C SER A 74 0.82 6.45 -0.30
N GLU A 75 0.30 6.97 -1.41
CA GLU A 75 0.47 8.38 -1.78
C GLU A 75 -0.11 9.36 -0.76
N ARG A 76 -1.05 8.88 0.06
CA ARG A 76 -1.64 9.69 1.11
C ARG A 76 -0.68 9.76 2.30
N PRO A 77 -0.42 10.96 2.83
CA PRO A 77 0.34 11.08 4.06
C PRO A 77 -0.38 10.30 5.18
N PRO A 78 0.37 9.73 6.12
CA PRO A 78 -0.23 9.09 7.27
C PRO A 78 -1.14 10.08 7.99
N ARG A 79 -2.33 9.62 8.41
CA ARG A 79 -3.25 10.48 9.15
C ARG A 79 -2.53 10.95 10.42
N PRO A 80 -2.37 12.27 10.63
CA PRO A 80 -1.64 12.75 11.78
C PRO A 80 -2.36 12.33 13.06
N SER A 81 -1.60 11.82 14.03
CA SER A 81 -2.15 11.43 15.32
C SER A 81 -2.52 12.68 16.12
N ARG A 82 -3.66 12.63 16.82
CA ARG A 82 -4.10 13.73 17.69
C ARG A 82 -3.44 13.70 19.07
N THR A 83 -2.62 12.68 19.35
CA THR A 83 -2.07 12.38 20.67
C THR A 83 -1.21 13.52 21.23
N PHE A 84 -0.45 14.20 20.37
CA PHE A 84 0.45 15.29 20.76
C PHE A 84 0.10 16.63 20.10
N GLN A 85 -1.07 16.73 19.45
CA GLN A 85 -1.52 17.98 18.84
C GLN A 85 -2.16 18.87 19.89
N GLN A 86 -1.43 19.86 20.40
CA GLN A 86 -2.01 20.86 21.28
C GLN A 86 -2.83 21.87 20.48
N ARG A 87 -3.94 22.33 21.07
CA ARG A 87 -4.89 23.24 20.43
C ARG A 87 -4.31 24.63 20.11
N ILE A 88 -3.21 25.00 20.76
CA ILE A 88 -2.49 26.27 20.61
C ILE A 88 -1.73 26.33 19.28
N TRP A 89 -1.30 25.18 18.75
CA TRP A 89 -0.56 25.06 17.48
C TRP A 89 -1.46 24.73 16.29
N ARG A 90 -2.77 25.02 16.39
CA ARG A 90 -3.73 24.81 15.30
C ARG A 90 -3.75 25.97 14.33
#